data_AF-A0A936HED5-F1
#
_entry.id   AF-A0A936HED5-F1
#
_cell.length_a   1.000
_cell.length_b   1.000
_cell.length_c   1.000
_cell.angle_alpha   90.00
_cell.angle_beta   90.00
_cell.angle_gamma   90.00
#
_symmetry.space_group_name_H-M   'P 1'
#
loop_
_entity.id
_entity.type
_entity.pdbx_description
1 polymer ?
#
loop_
_entity_poly.entity_id
_entity_poly.type
_entity_poly.pdbx_seq_one_letter_code
_entity_poly.pdbx_strand_id
1 'polypeptide(L)'
;MLEVLADNRRLGVNIQEAYDMLQIDLERLPSYQKGMEKGMEKGMEKGMKQGERRKALQVARELLALNFSTDQIGAITKLSSVEIQQLKEG
;
A
#
# COMPACT_ATOMS: atom_id res chain seq x y z
N MET A 1 -26.41 40.92 16.42
CA MET A 1 -26.77 39.68 17.14
C MET A 1 -26.90 38.47 16.19
N LEU A 2 -27.56 38.60 15.03
CA LEU A 2 -27.66 37.52 14.02
C LEU A 2 -26.31 37.15 13.35
N GLU A 3 -25.37 38.09 13.20
CA GLU A 3 -24.01 37.81 12.68
C GLU A 3 -23.21 36.87 13.59
N VAL A 4 -23.26 37.08 14.92
CA VAL A 4 -22.52 36.26 15.90
C VAL A 4 -22.97 34.79 15.88
N LEU A 5 -24.26 34.53 15.63
CA LEU A 5 -24.79 33.18 15.49
C LEU A 5 -24.41 32.53 14.15
N ALA A 6 -24.17 33.34 13.11
CA ALA A 6 -23.76 32.84 11.80
C ALA A 6 -22.31 32.36 11.80
N ASP A 7 -21.41 33.05 12.51
CA ASP A 7 -20.01 32.66 12.68
C ASP A 7 -19.87 31.38 13.51
N ASN A 8 -20.74 31.17 14.49
CA ASN A 8 -20.83 29.91 15.26
C ASN A 8 -21.28 28.68 14.43
N ARG A 9 -21.64 28.83 13.16
CA ARG A 9 -21.87 27.68 12.25
C ARG A 9 -20.59 27.15 11.60
N ARG A 10 -19.47 27.86 11.68
CA ARG A 10 -18.14 27.36 11.30
C ARG A 10 -17.51 26.58 12.44
N LEU A 11 -18.27 25.67 13.04
CA LEU A 11 -17.68 24.61 13.83
C LEU A 11 -16.95 23.73 12.82
N GLY A 12 -15.62 23.86 12.75
CA GLY A 12 -14.79 22.84 12.14
C GLY A 12 -15.04 21.57 12.91
N VAL A 13 -15.99 20.75 12.46
CA VAL A 13 -16.40 19.56 13.19
C VAL A 13 -15.21 18.63 13.18
N ASN A 14 -14.53 18.54 14.32
CA ASN A 14 -13.58 17.46 14.55
C ASN A 14 -14.41 16.20 14.73
N ILE A 15 -14.57 15.45 13.65
CA ILE A 15 -15.38 14.25 13.58
C ILE A 15 -14.92 13.23 14.64
N GLN A 16 -13.62 13.17 14.94
CA GLN A 16 -13.08 12.29 15.97
C GLN A 16 -13.57 12.69 17.37
N GLU A 17 -13.44 13.98 17.73
CA GLU A 17 -13.94 14.48 19.01
C GLU A 17 -15.45 14.28 19.16
N ALA A 18 -16.21 14.45 18.09
CA ALA A 18 -17.65 14.19 18.10
C ALA A 18 -17.96 12.70 18.37
N TYR A 19 -17.20 11.77 17.77
CA TYR A 19 -17.34 10.34 18.05
C TYR A 19 -16.96 9.99 19.50
N ASP A 20 -15.87 10.57 20.01
CA ASP A 20 -15.40 10.37 21.38
C ASP A 20 -16.43 10.89 22.40
N MET A 21 -17.04 12.05 22.13
CA MET A 21 -18.11 12.63 22.95
C MET A 21 -19.39 11.79 22.93
N LEU A 22 -19.74 11.23 21.76
CA LEU A 22 -20.94 10.42 21.57
C LEU A 22 -20.74 8.95 22.04
N GLN A 23 -19.54 8.59 22.52
CA GLN A 23 -19.17 7.23 22.91
C GLN A 23 -19.53 6.19 21.85
N ILE A 24 -19.39 6.56 20.57
CA ILE A 24 -19.71 5.67 19.45
C ILE A 24 -18.56 4.70 19.26
N ASP A 25 -18.84 3.41 19.37
CA ASP A 25 -17.91 2.36 19.00
C ASP A 25 -17.80 2.27 17.47
N LEU A 26 -16.77 2.94 16.92
CA LEU A 26 -16.49 2.97 15.50
C LEU A 26 -16.24 1.57 14.92
N GLU A 27 -15.64 0.66 15.69
CA GLU A 27 -15.27 -0.68 15.22
C GLU A 27 -16.50 -1.57 14.96
N ARG A 28 -17.63 -1.23 15.59
CA ARG A 28 -18.92 -1.88 15.37
C ARG A 28 -19.68 -1.33 14.17
N LEU A 29 -19.28 -0.19 13.61
CA LEU A 29 -19.97 0.38 12.46
C LEU A 29 -19.71 -0.49 11.22
N PRO A 30 -20.76 -0.89 10.48
CA PRO A 30 -20.60 -1.68 9.25
C PRO A 30 -19.70 -1.00 8.21
N SER A 31 -19.71 0.33 8.16
CA SER A 31 -18.84 1.13 7.29
C SER A 31 -17.37 1.02 7.66
N TYR A 32 -17.05 1.00 8.96
CA TYR A 32 -15.69 0.84 9.46
C TYR A 32 -15.17 -0.56 9.16
N GLN A 33 -15.95 -1.60 9.47
CA GLN A 33 -15.58 -3.00 9.18
C GLN A 33 -15.29 -3.22 7.69
N LYS A 34 -16.17 -2.73 6.82
CA LYS A 34 -15.99 -2.79 5.36
C LYS A 34 -14.77 -1.99 4.89
N GLY A 35 -14.48 -0.86 5.53
CA GLY A 35 -13.30 -0.06 5.26
C GLY A 35 -12.00 -0.79 5.63
N MET A 36 -11.98 -1.41 6.81
CA MET A 36 -10.85 -2.19 7.32
C MET A 36 -10.59 -3.43 6.47
N GLU A 37 -11.63 -4.20 6.12
CA GLU A 37 -11.51 -5.37 5.26
C GLU A 37 -10.89 -5.01 3.90
N LYS A 38 -11.42 -3.98 3.22
CA LYS A 38 -10.87 -3.50 1.95
C LYS A 38 -9.45 -2.97 2.09
N GLY A 39 -9.14 -2.31 3.20
CA GLY A 39 -7.80 -1.78 3.48
C GLY A 39 -6.80 -2.92 3.64
N MET A 40 -7.17 -3.94 4.41
CA MET A 40 -6.36 -5.12 4.67
C MET A 40 -6.14 -5.94 3.40
N GLU A 41 -7.18 -6.21 2.61
CA GLU A 41 -7.09 -6.93 1.34
C GLU A 41 -6.13 -6.23 0.37
N LYS A 42 -6.31 -4.92 0.16
CA LYS A 42 -5.40 -4.13 -0.70
C LYS A 42 -3.97 -4.10 -0.17
N GLY A 43 -3.80 -4.00 1.14
CA GLY A 43 -2.49 -4.00 1.79
C GLY A 43 -1.76 -5.34 1.57
N MET A 44 -2.48 -6.44 1.78
CA MET A 44 -1.95 -7.79 1.61
C MET A 44 -1.60 -8.09 0.16
N GLU A 45 -2.47 -7.73 -0.79
CA GLU A 45 -2.21 -7.91 -2.23
C GLU A 45 -0.96 -7.13 -2.68
N LYS A 46 -0.85 -5.85 -2.27
CA LYS A 46 0.33 -5.03 -2.57
C LYS A 46 1.61 -5.60 -1.94
N GLY A 47 1.52 -6.02 -0.68
CA GLY A 47 2.64 -6.62 0.06
C GLY A 47 3.14 -7.90 -0.61
N MET A 48 2.23 -8.79 -1.01
CA MET A 48 2.56 -10.03 -1.71
C MET A 48 3.22 -9.76 -3.06
N LYS A 49 2.63 -8.90 -3.90
CA LYS A 49 3.23 -8.51 -5.20
C LYS A 49 4.61 -7.88 -5.04
N GLN A 50 4.79 -7.01 -4.04
CA GLN A 50 6.09 -6.41 -3.77
C GLN A 50 7.11 -7.45 -3.29
N GLY A 51 6.69 -8.39 -2.44
CA GLY A 51 7.52 -9.50 -1.96
C GLY A 51 7.98 -10.42 -3.09
N GLU A 52 7.06 -10.84 -3.96
CA GLU A 52 7.37 -11.66 -5.14
C GLU A 52 8.36 -10.95 -6.06
N ARG A 53 8.13 -9.66 -6.34
CA ARG A 53 9.04 -8.85 -7.17
C ARG A 53 10.43 -8.73 -6.52
N ARG A 54 10.52 -8.47 -5.21
CA ARG A 54 11.81 -8.42 -4.49
C ARG A 54 12.54 -9.76 -4.57
N LYS A 55 11.84 -10.88 -4.38
CA LYS A 55 12.42 -12.22 -4.49
C LYS A 55 12.93 -12.49 -5.90
N ALA A 56 12.16 -12.14 -6.93
CA ALA A 56 12.58 -12.28 -8.33
C ALA A 56 13.87 -11.48 -8.62
N LEU A 57 13.94 -10.24 -8.13
CA LEU A 57 15.15 -9.41 -8.28
C LEU A 57 16.36 -9.98 -7.53
N GLN A 58 16.16 -10.54 -6.33
CA GLN A 58 17.23 -11.19 -5.57
C GLN A 58 17.77 -12.41 -6.33
N VAL A 59 16.89 -13.29 -6.79
CA VAL A 59 17.27 -14.48 -7.58
C VAL A 59 17.99 -14.05 -8.86
N ALA A 60 17.52 -12.99 -9.54
CA ALA A 60 18.20 -12.47 -10.72
C ALA A 60 19.63 -12.00 -10.42
N ARG A 61 19.86 -11.32 -9.28
CA ARG A 61 21.22 -10.91 -8.84
C ARG A 61 22.12 -12.12 -8.58
N GLU A 62 21.61 -13.15 -7.93
CA GLU A 62 22.36 -14.39 -7.67
C GLU A 62 22.73 -15.11 -8.97
N LEU A 63 21.79 -15.22 -9.92
CA LEU A 63 22.05 -15.81 -11.24
C LEU A 63 23.04 -14.99 -12.08
N LEU A 64 22.99 -13.66 -11.99
CA LEU A 64 23.98 -12.78 -12.61
C LEU A 64 25.39 -13.03 -12.06
N ALA A 65 25.53 -13.18 -10.74
CA ALA A 65 26.81 -13.48 -10.11
C ALA A 65 27.37 -14.85 -10.54
N LEU A 66 26.50 -15.79 -10.91
CA LEU A 66 26.85 -17.10 -11.46
C LEU A 66 27.12 -17.08 -12.98
N ASN A 67 27.16 -15.89 -13.62
CA ASN A 67 27.40 -15.69 -15.05
C ASN A 67 26.34 -16.30 -15.99
N PHE A 68 25.08 -16.43 -15.55
CA PHE A 68 23.99 -16.83 -16.44
C PHE A 68 23.68 -15.74 -17.49
N SER A 69 23.18 -16.15 -18.66
CA SER A 69 22.76 -15.20 -19.68
C SER A 69 21.49 -14.46 -19.28
N THR A 70 21.28 -13.26 -19.82
CA THR A 70 20.07 -12.46 -19.56
C THR A 70 18.80 -13.19 -19.95
N ASP A 71 18.86 -14.01 -21.01
CA ASP A 71 17.72 -14.78 -21.50
C ASP A 71 17.36 -15.92 -20.54
N GLN A 72 18.36 -16.60 -19.98
CA GLN A 72 18.16 -17.64 -18.95
C GLN A 72 17.59 -17.05 -17.67
N ILE A 73 18.10 -15.88 -17.25
CA ILE A 73 17.60 -15.19 -16.06
C ILE A 73 16.16 -14.75 -16.25
N GLY A 74 15.81 -14.22 -17.42
CA GLY A 74 14.43 -13.84 -17.76
C GLY A 74 13.48 -15.04 -17.73
N ALA A 75 13.91 -16.19 -18.26
CA ALA A 75 13.12 -17.42 -18.23
C ALA A 75 12.82 -17.92 -16.80
N ILE A 76 13.76 -17.78 -15.86
CA ILE A 76 13.59 -18.24 -14.48
C ILE A 76 12.82 -17.23 -13.62
N THR A 77 13.19 -15.96 -13.71
CA THR A 77 12.70 -14.90 -12.81
C THR A 77 11.46 -14.17 -13.33
N LYS A 78 11.11 -14.41 -14.61
CA LYS A 78 10.03 -13.72 -15.34
C LYS A 78 10.20 -12.19 -15.39
N LEU A 79 11.43 -11.71 -15.18
CA LEU A 79 11.80 -10.30 -15.35
C LEU A 79 12.09 -10.02 -16.83
N SER A 80 11.84 -8.78 -17.24
CA SER A 80 12.19 -8.31 -18.57
C SER A 80 13.70 -8.14 -18.73
N SER A 81 14.20 -8.22 -19.97
CA SER A 81 15.61 -8.01 -20.29
C SER A 81 16.10 -6.63 -19.83
N VAL A 82 15.23 -5.62 -19.85
CA VAL A 82 15.52 -4.25 -19.37
C VAL A 82 15.74 -4.23 -17.86
N GLU A 83 14.87 -4.89 -17.09
CA GLU A 83 15.03 -4.97 -15.62
C GLU A 83 16.32 -5.71 -15.24
N ILE A 84 16.68 -6.75 -15.99
CA ILE A 84 17.92 -7.51 -15.75
C ILE A 84 19.15 -6.68 -16.13
N GLN A 85 19.10 -5.87 -17.18
CA GLN A 85 20.17 -4.93 -17.54
C GLN A 85 20.37 -3.85 -16.48
N GLN A 86 19.28 -3.27 -15.96
CA GLN A 86 19.34 -2.32 -14.85
C GLN A 86 19.99 -2.91 -13.59
N LEU A 87 19.84 -4.22 -13.36
CA LEU A 87 20.52 -4.91 -12.26
C LEU A 87 22.03 -5.10 -12.48
N LYS A 88 22.51 -5.04 -13.73
CA LYS A 88 23.95 -5.11 -14.06
C LYS A 88 24.65 -3.76 -13.95
N GLU A 89 23.92 -2.67 -14.18
CA GLU A 89 24.45 -1.30 -14.23
C GLU A 89 24.50 -0.62 -12.85
N GLY A 90 23.92 -1.23 -11.82
CA GLY A 90 23.86 -0.70 -10.45
C GLY A 90 24.60 -1.53 -9.40
#